data_AF-J9A9J6-F1
#
_entry.id   AF-J9A9J6-F1
#
_cell.length_a   1.000
_cell.length_b   1.000
_cell.length_c   1.000
_cell.angle_alpha   90.00
_cell.angle_beta   90.00
_cell.angle_gamma   90.00
#
_symmetry.space_group_name_H-M   'P 1'
#
loop_
_entity.id
_entity.type
_entity.pdbx_description
1 polymer ?
#
loop_
_entity_poly.entity_id
_entity_poly.type
_entity_poly.pdbx_seq_one_letter_code
_entity_poly.pdbx_strand_id
1 'polypeptide(L)'
;MAMVNKIIEGNINVTVKYILQEELGSVHKDFSGFDISQEASFNGSYRIITVESSALLGQNIIEPCCGTHVLNTGDIGRFVIIGQKSRGASVHRIYAVTSSAALESIHNATKLKDELSHALSNFSGTFIDTHRLLEV
;
A
#
# COMPACT_ATOMS: atom_id res chain seq x y z
N MET A 1 10.37 -9.86 5.02
CA MET A 1 9.96 -8.68 4.23
C MET A 1 8.45 -8.64 4.11
N ALA A 2 7.83 -7.46 4.26
CA ALA A 2 6.37 -7.29 4.12
C ALA A 2 5.92 -7.57 2.68
N MET A 3 4.68 -8.07 2.50
CA MET A 3 4.16 -8.55 1.21
C MET A 3 4.30 -7.54 0.06
N VAL A 4 3.94 -6.27 0.28
CA VAL A 4 4.01 -5.23 -0.75
C VAL A 4 5.46 -5.01 -1.24
N ASN A 5 6.43 -4.96 -0.32
CA ASN A 5 7.83 -4.81 -0.70
C ASN A 5 8.35 -6.04 -1.46
N LYS A 6 7.85 -7.26 -1.20
CA LYS A 6 8.20 -8.44 -2.01
C LYS A 6 7.74 -8.31 -3.46
N ILE A 7 6.56 -7.71 -3.69
CA ILE A 7 6.04 -7.47 -5.05
C ILE A 7 6.85 -6.40 -5.78
N ILE A 8 7.23 -5.34 -5.07
CA ILE A 8 8.10 -4.29 -5.60
C ILE A 8 9.47 -4.85 -5.97
N GLU A 9 10.11 -5.58 -5.05
CA GLU A 9 11.41 -6.21 -5.26
C GLU A 9 11.40 -7.29 -6.35
N GLY A 10 10.24 -7.92 -6.57
CA GLY A 10 10.02 -8.87 -7.67
C GLY A 10 10.08 -8.25 -9.06
N ASN A 11 10.13 -6.91 -9.18
CA ASN A 11 10.23 -6.15 -10.42
C ASN A 11 9.29 -6.65 -11.52
N ILE A 12 8.02 -6.81 -11.15
CA ILE A 12 6.98 -7.39 -11.99
C ILE A 12 6.54 -6.36 -13.03
N ASN A 13 6.33 -6.83 -14.26
CA ASN A 13 5.81 -6.01 -15.35
C ASN A 13 4.39 -5.50 -15.07
N VAL A 14 4.13 -4.25 -15.44
CA VAL A 14 2.84 -3.57 -15.32
C VAL A 14 2.37 -3.19 -16.72
N THR A 15 1.23 -3.76 -17.13
CA THR A 15 0.67 -3.53 -18.46
C THR A 15 -0.59 -2.68 -18.40
N VAL A 16 -0.86 -1.97 -19.49
CA VAL A 16 -2.04 -1.12 -19.65
C VAL A 16 -2.79 -1.55 -20.89
N LYS A 17 -4.09 -1.81 -20.75
CA LYS A 17 -4.99 -2.14 -21.86
C LYS A 17 -6.27 -1.32 -21.77
N TYR A 18 -6.88 -1.04 -22.92
CA TYR A 18 -8.21 -0.46 -22.99
C TYR A 18 -9.20 -1.57 -23.34
N ILE A 19 -10.25 -1.72 -22.54
CA ILE A 19 -11.28 -2.75 -22.72
C ILE A 19 -12.62 -2.05 -22.91
N LEU A 20 -13.41 -2.47 -23.90
CA LEU A 20 -14.73 -1.91 -24.12
C LEU A 20 -15.70 -2.30 -23.00
N GLN A 21 -16.66 -1.44 -22.70
CA GLN A 21 -17.62 -1.69 -21.62
C GLN A 21 -18.43 -2.98 -21.82
N GLU A 22 -18.74 -3.32 -23.07
CA GLU A 22 -19.42 -4.57 -23.44
C GLU A 22 -18.59 -5.83 -23.17
N GLU A 23 -17.26 -5.72 -23.19
CA GLU A 23 -16.32 -6.83 -22.93
C GLU A 23 -16.03 -7.01 -21.43
N LEU A 24 -16.41 -6.01 -20.60
CA LEU A 24 -16.11 -5.98 -19.17
C LEU A 24 -16.78 -7.13 -18.40
N GLY A 25 -17.97 -7.57 -18.84
CA GLY A 25 -18.74 -8.63 -18.16
C GLY A 25 -17.99 -9.96 -18.00
N SER A 26 -17.04 -10.26 -18.89
CA SER A 26 -16.20 -11.46 -18.82
C SER A 26 -15.00 -11.29 -17.89
N VAL A 27 -14.51 -10.06 -17.73
CA VAL A 27 -13.29 -9.71 -16.98
C VAL A 27 -13.61 -9.28 -15.53
N HIS A 28 -14.87 -8.88 -15.26
CA HIS A 28 -15.27 -8.32 -13.97
C HIS A 28 -15.04 -9.25 -12.77
N LYS A 29 -15.01 -10.57 -13.00
CA LYS A 29 -14.75 -11.56 -11.94
C LYS A 29 -13.31 -11.57 -11.43
N ASP A 30 -12.38 -11.00 -12.19
CA ASP A 30 -10.94 -11.02 -11.88
C ASP A 30 -10.45 -9.69 -11.28
N PHE A 31 -11.31 -8.68 -11.17
CA PHE A 31 -10.93 -7.42 -10.51
C PHE A 31 -10.83 -7.62 -8.99
N SER A 32 -9.87 -6.94 -8.37
CA SER A 32 -9.67 -6.89 -6.93
C SER A 32 -10.79 -6.10 -6.22
N GLY A 33 -12.01 -6.64 -6.21
CA GLY A 33 -13.09 -6.21 -5.33
C GLY A 33 -13.71 -4.82 -5.61
N PHE A 34 -13.49 -4.25 -6.78
CA PHE A 34 -14.11 -2.97 -7.17
C PHE A 34 -15.36 -3.20 -8.03
N ASP A 35 -16.50 -2.67 -7.57
CA ASP A 35 -17.72 -2.58 -8.36
C ASP A 35 -17.57 -1.41 -9.35
N ILE A 36 -17.35 -1.72 -10.62
CA ILE A 36 -17.16 -0.72 -11.66
C ILE A 36 -18.54 -0.27 -12.11
N SER A 37 -18.95 0.95 -11.74
CA SER A 37 -20.18 1.51 -12.28
C SER A 37 -20.03 1.73 -13.81
N GLN A 38 -21.09 1.41 -14.54
CA GLN A 38 -21.16 1.56 -15.99
C GLN A 38 -20.90 3.01 -16.48
N GLU A 39 -21.03 3.98 -15.59
CA GLU A 39 -20.85 5.42 -15.85
C GLU A 39 -19.38 5.87 -15.80
N ALA A 40 -18.47 5.02 -15.32
CA ALA A 40 -17.05 5.36 -15.16
C ALA A 40 -16.20 5.14 -16.43
N SER A 41 -16.80 4.72 -17.55
CA SER A 41 -16.09 4.50 -18.81
C SER A 41 -15.76 5.82 -19.51
N PHE A 42 -14.56 5.94 -20.08
CA PHE A 42 -14.20 7.07 -20.93
C PHE A 42 -14.35 6.65 -22.39
N ASN A 43 -15.21 7.35 -23.13
CA ASN A 43 -15.60 7.00 -24.50
C ASN A 43 -16.05 5.52 -24.65
N GLY A 44 -16.72 4.96 -23.63
CA GLY A 44 -17.19 3.57 -23.67
C GLY A 44 -16.10 2.52 -23.41
N SER A 45 -14.92 2.92 -22.93
CA SER A 45 -13.81 2.01 -22.58
C SER A 45 -13.28 2.23 -21.17
N TYR A 46 -12.70 1.18 -20.61
CA TYR A 46 -12.00 1.20 -19.32
C TYR A 46 -10.51 1.01 -19.56
N ARG A 47 -9.69 1.84 -18.89
CA ARG A 47 -8.25 1.67 -18.84
C ARG A 47 -7.90 0.72 -17.70
N ILE A 48 -7.47 -0.47 -18.06
CA ILE A 48 -7.15 -1.55 -17.13
C ILE A 48 -5.64 -1.66 -16.97
N ILE A 49 -5.21 -1.71 -15.72
CA ILE A 49 -3.84 -1.94 -15.29
C ILE A 49 -3.75 -3.37 -14.81
N THR A 50 -2.70 -4.07 -15.23
CA THR A 50 -2.42 -5.43 -14.78
C THR A 50 -1.00 -5.50 -14.27
N VAL A 51 -0.84 -5.87 -13.00
CA VAL A 51 0.44 -6.33 -12.46
C VAL A 51 0.47 -7.85 -12.63
N GLU A 52 1.43 -8.36 -13.37
CA GLU A 52 1.55 -9.78 -13.74
C GLU A 52 2.07 -10.65 -12.57
N SER A 53 1.39 -10.57 -11.43
CA SER A 53 1.81 -11.16 -10.16
C SER A 53 1.47 -12.64 -9.99
N SER A 54 0.91 -13.31 -11.01
CA SER A 54 0.47 -14.71 -10.90
C SER A 54 1.57 -15.65 -10.42
N ALA A 55 2.83 -15.44 -10.84
CA ALA A 55 3.96 -16.25 -10.38
C ALA A 55 4.27 -16.10 -8.88
N LEU A 56 3.94 -14.96 -8.25
CA LEU A 56 4.25 -14.68 -6.84
C LEU A 56 3.03 -14.81 -5.92
N LEU A 57 1.84 -14.48 -6.40
CA LEU A 57 0.60 -14.44 -5.60
C LEU A 57 -0.44 -15.46 -6.05
N GLY A 58 -0.17 -16.27 -7.08
CA GLY A 58 -1.14 -17.20 -7.66
C GLY A 58 -2.19 -16.55 -8.56
N GLN A 59 -2.27 -15.21 -8.57
CA GLN A 59 -3.18 -14.42 -9.41
C GLN A 59 -2.54 -13.09 -9.85
N ASN A 60 -3.02 -12.55 -10.95
CA ASN A 60 -2.68 -11.19 -11.37
C ASN A 60 -3.50 -10.16 -10.58
N ILE A 61 -2.93 -8.99 -10.35
CA ILE A 61 -3.67 -7.85 -9.79
C ILE A 61 -4.16 -7.02 -10.97
N ILE A 62 -5.48 -6.93 -11.13
CA ILE A 62 -6.12 -6.27 -12.26
C ILE A 62 -7.04 -5.19 -11.71
N GLU A 63 -6.80 -3.94 -12.10
CA GLU A 63 -7.55 -2.79 -11.60
C GLU A 63 -7.83 -1.76 -12.70
N PRO A 64 -9.04 -1.18 -12.74
CA PRO A 64 -9.30 0.01 -13.56
C PRO A 64 -8.59 1.22 -12.94
N CYS A 65 -7.78 1.94 -13.72
CA CYS A 65 -7.13 3.15 -13.23
C CYS A 65 -6.95 4.21 -14.32
N CYS A 66 -7.24 5.46 -13.97
CA CYS A 66 -7.09 6.63 -14.85
C CYS A 66 -5.77 7.41 -14.63
N GLY A 67 -4.90 6.96 -13.72
CA GLY A 67 -3.63 7.62 -13.39
C GLY A 67 -2.44 7.21 -14.27
N THR A 68 -1.29 7.83 -14.05
CA THR A 68 -0.02 7.36 -14.66
C THR A 68 0.53 6.17 -13.89
N HIS A 69 1.20 5.25 -14.58
CA HIS A 69 1.76 4.04 -13.98
C HIS A 69 3.22 3.85 -14.42
N VAL A 70 3.98 3.21 -13.54
CA VAL A 70 5.31 2.66 -13.84
C VAL A 70 5.19 1.47 -14.80
N LEU A 71 6.29 1.13 -15.46
CA LEU A 71 6.36 -0.08 -16.32
C LEU A 71 6.67 -1.33 -15.50
N ASN A 72 7.40 -1.19 -14.39
CA ASN A 72 7.72 -2.31 -13.51
C ASN A 72 7.51 -1.92 -12.04
N THR A 73 7.11 -2.87 -11.20
CA THR A 73 6.88 -2.62 -9.78
C THR A 73 8.15 -2.17 -9.04
N GLY A 74 9.34 -2.51 -9.55
CA GLY A 74 10.62 -2.09 -8.97
C GLY A 74 10.83 -0.57 -9.00
N ASP A 75 10.26 0.11 -10.00
CA ASP A 75 10.36 1.57 -10.16
C ASP A 75 9.62 2.33 -9.05
N ILE A 76 8.73 1.66 -8.31
CA ILE A 76 8.01 2.24 -7.16
C ILE A 76 8.98 2.55 -6.00
N GLY A 77 10.05 1.76 -5.87
CA GLY A 77 10.97 1.84 -4.74
C GLY A 77 10.35 1.42 -3.42
N ARG A 78 11.10 1.60 -2.32
CA ARG A 78 10.69 1.14 -0.98
C ARG A 78 9.30 1.65 -0.60
N PHE A 79 8.43 0.78 -0.09
CA PHE A 79 7.10 1.13 0.42
C PHE A 79 7.03 1.03 1.95
N VAL A 80 6.40 2.02 2.59
CA VAL A 80 6.21 2.09 4.05
C VAL A 80 4.81 2.58 4.39
N ILE A 81 4.11 1.87 5.29
CA ILE A 81 2.88 2.35 5.92
C ILE A 81 3.26 3.28 7.05
N ILE A 82 2.76 4.52 7.01
CA ILE A 82 3.04 5.57 8.00
C ILE A 82 1.90 5.76 8.99
N GLY A 83 0.75 5.12 8.75
CA GLY A 83 -0.35 5.12 9.69
C GLY A 83 -1.63 4.52 9.11
N GLN A 84 -2.66 4.49 9.95
CA GLN A 84 -4.01 4.16 9.55
C GLN A 84 -5.04 4.97 10.34
N LYS A 85 -6.23 5.15 9.77
CA LYS A 85 -7.36 5.79 10.44
C LYS A 85 -8.65 5.03 10.14
N SER A 86 -9.38 4.63 11.18
CA SER A 86 -10.73 4.07 11.01
C SER A 86 -11.70 5.13 10.48
N ARG A 87 -12.58 4.71 9.55
CA ARG A 87 -13.68 5.52 9.01
C ARG A 87 -15.07 4.93 9.39
N GLY A 88 -15.11 3.91 10.25
CA GLY A 88 -16.30 3.16 10.62
C GLY A 88 -15.94 1.73 11.06
N ALA A 89 -16.93 0.93 11.44
CA ALA A 89 -16.71 -0.40 12.02
C ALA A 89 -15.91 -1.37 11.11
N SER A 90 -16.02 -1.23 9.79
CA SER A 90 -15.37 -2.13 8.81
C SER A 90 -14.43 -1.44 7.82
N VAL A 91 -14.31 -0.11 7.88
CA VAL A 91 -13.56 0.66 6.85
C VAL A 91 -12.37 1.37 7.49
N HIS A 92 -11.20 1.12 6.93
CA HIS A 92 -9.93 1.69 7.40
C HIS A 92 -9.20 2.36 6.23
N ARG A 93 -8.66 3.55 6.48
CA ARG A 93 -7.76 4.23 5.54
C ARG A 93 -6.34 3.97 5.96
N ILE A 94 -5.54 3.41 5.07
CA ILE A 94 -4.10 3.23 5.24
C ILE A 94 -3.40 4.45 4.61
N TYR A 95 -2.41 4.99 5.32
CA TYR A 95 -1.52 6.03 4.82
C TYR A 95 -0.15 5.40 4.58
N ALA A 96 0.38 5.55 3.37
CA ALA A 96 1.66 4.97 2.98
C ALA A 96 2.40 5.90 2.02
N VAL A 97 3.73 5.75 2.00
CA VAL A 97 4.65 6.48 1.12
C VAL A 97 5.61 5.52 0.44
N THR A 98 6.19 5.95 -0.68
CA THR A 98 7.14 5.17 -1.48
C THR A 98 8.45 5.91 -1.71
N SER A 99 9.44 5.24 -2.30
CA SER A 99 10.70 5.84 -2.76
C SER A 99 11.42 6.67 -1.68
N SER A 100 11.88 7.88 -1.98
CA SER A 100 12.64 8.74 -1.06
C SER A 100 11.86 9.06 0.22
N ALA A 101 10.56 9.34 0.10
CA ALA A 101 9.69 9.63 1.25
C ALA A 101 9.58 8.43 2.20
N ALA A 102 9.64 7.20 1.68
CA ALA A 102 9.68 6.00 2.51
C ALA A 102 11.00 5.86 3.28
N LEU A 103 12.14 6.17 2.64
CA LEU A 103 13.45 6.16 3.29
C LEU A 103 13.54 7.25 4.38
N GLU A 104 13.03 8.45 4.08
CA GLU A 104 12.93 9.55 5.04
C GLU A 104 12.05 9.17 6.23
N SER A 105 10.88 8.54 5.98
CA SER A 105 10.00 8.07 7.05
C SER A 105 10.68 7.06 7.97
N ILE A 106 11.45 6.10 7.42
CA ILE A 106 12.22 5.14 8.22
C ILE A 106 13.28 5.87 9.04
N HIS A 107 14.04 6.78 8.42
CA HIS A 107 15.07 7.56 9.11
C HIS A 107 14.49 8.36 10.28
N ASN A 108 13.38 9.05 10.07
CA ASN A 108 12.70 9.83 11.11
C ASN A 108 12.20 8.93 12.24
N ALA A 109 11.65 7.75 11.92
CA ALA A 109 11.21 6.79 12.93
C ALA A 109 12.39 6.27 13.78
N THR A 110 13.53 5.98 13.16
CA THR A 110 14.76 5.57 13.87
C THR A 110 15.25 6.69 14.77
N LYS A 111 15.33 7.93 14.26
CA LYS A 111 15.75 9.10 15.05
C LYS A 111 14.85 9.32 16.28
N LEU A 112 13.53 9.27 16.09
CA LEU A 112 12.56 9.41 17.19
C LEU A 112 12.72 8.29 18.24
N LYS A 113 12.98 7.06 17.79
CA LYS A 113 13.23 5.93 18.70
C LYS A 113 14.48 6.16 19.54
N ASP A 114 15.56 6.65 18.92
CA ASP A 114 16.84 6.89 19.60
C ASP A 114 16.71 8.05 20.59
N GLU A 115 16.05 9.14 20.19
CA GLU A 115 15.73 10.28 21.08
C GLU A 115 14.90 9.85 22.28
N LEU A 116 13.86 9.03 22.06
CA LEU A 116 13.02 8.49 23.14
C LEU A 116 13.84 7.58 24.07
N SER A 117 14.67 6.71 23.50
CA SER A 117 15.51 5.79 24.28
C SER A 117 16.51 6.55 25.16
N HIS A 118 17.14 7.59 24.62
CA HIS A 118 18.02 8.48 25.36
C HIS A 118 17.29 9.28 26.45
N ALA A 119 16.10 9.79 26.15
CA ALA A 119 15.28 10.47 27.15
C ALA A 119 15.01 9.51 28.31
N LEU A 120 14.46 8.33 28.03
CA LEU A 120 14.12 7.32 29.04
C LEU A 120 15.34 6.82 29.83
N SER A 121 16.51 6.67 29.20
CA SER A 121 17.72 6.20 29.90
C SER A 121 18.32 7.25 30.84
N ASN A 122 18.09 8.54 30.58
CA ASN A 122 18.61 9.64 31.38
C ASN A 122 17.71 10.01 32.57
N PHE A 123 16.56 9.34 32.76
CA PHE A 123 15.64 9.60 33.86
C PHE A 123 16.00 8.82 35.13
N SER A 124 16.64 9.50 36.07
CA SER A 124 16.78 9.07 37.47
C SER A 124 15.68 9.74 38.31
N GLY A 125 14.64 8.99 38.68
CA GLY A 125 13.92 9.21 39.94
C GLY A 125 12.39 9.41 39.94
N THR A 126 11.75 9.81 38.83
CA THR A 126 10.34 10.27 38.91
C THR A 126 9.40 9.74 37.82
N PHE A 127 9.86 8.85 36.92
CA PHE A 127 8.98 8.25 35.92
C PHE A 127 8.29 7.01 36.51
N ILE A 128 6.98 7.10 36.69
CA ILE A 128 6.13 5.95 37.02
C ILE A 128 5.79 5.27 35.70
N ASP A 129 6.41 4.12 35.43
CA ASP A 129 6.06 3.24 34.33
C ASP A 129 4.69 2.61 34.59
N THR A 130 3.64 3.32 34.18
CA THR A 130 2.25 2.89 34.38
C THR A 130 1.93 1.61 33.62
N HIS A 131 2.60 1.29 32.52
CA HIS A 131 2.40 0.03 31.80
C HIS A 131 2.85 -1.15 32.65
N ARG A 132 4.03 -1.04 33.28
CA ARG A 132 4.55 -2.06 34.21
C ARG A 132 3.73 -2.18 35.50
N LEU A 133 2.96 -1.17 35.85
CA LEU A 133 2.00 -1.19 36.98
C LEU A 133 0.62 -1.71 36.63
N LEU A 134 0.30 -1.85 35.34
CA LEU A 134 -0.97 -2.36 34.82
C LEU A 134 -0.90 -3.84 34.43
N GLU A 135 0.29 -4.45 34.46
CA GLU A 135 0.45 -5.91 34.42
C GLU A 135 0.11 -6.49 35.81
N VAL A 136 -1.19 -6.63 36.08
CA VAL A 136 -1.76 -7.43 37.17
C VAL A 136 -2.38 -8.69 36.59
#